data_AF-A0A815YT02-F1
#
_entry.id   AF-A0A815YT02-F1
#
_cell.length_a   1.000
_cell.length_b   1.000
_cell.length_c   1.000
_cell.angle_alpha   90.00
_cell.angle_beta   90.00
_cell.angle_gamma   90.00
#
_symmetry.space_group_name_H-M   'P 1'
#
loop_
_entity.id
_entity.type
_entity.pdbx_description
1 polymer ?
#
loop_
_entity_poly.entity_id
_entity_poly.type
_entity_poly.pdbx_seq_one_letter_code
_entity_poly.pdbx_strand_id
1 'polypeptide(L)'
;MDVQRNFESNVEKRAKDTYGPPPGKKLIVFIDDLNMPKVDVYGTQQPIALLKLLLEKGGMYDRGKDLNWKKFQDMVFVASMGKPGGGRNDVDPRFISLFNVYNITFPSEESLFLICNSILEGHLLPFDKEVQGIAPILTRMTMELYHSIVKDLPPTPSKFHYIFNLRDLSRIYNGLVSTIPERFQTAAQLTRVWRNECLRVLYDRLIDSQDRKMVDDKLSQLINDQPLLKPHVEYIFRQPSLYGDYRTALDIGEARIYEDIQDYDAAKALFEEILQEYNEQYTRMNLVLFDDALEHLTRIHRVIRMDKGNALLVGVGGSGKSSLTRLAAFAAGCEVFEIKLSRGYSEPQFREDLKVLYNKLGMENKKVVFMFGDQHVAEEGFLELINNILTTGMVPALFADEEREGIVGNIRDEAMKNGASPAKESIWQYFITKCSVNLHVVLCMSPTGDTLRTRCRNFPGLINNAIIDWFLPWPEQALYAVSTTLLAEDNEFIPKEYRQGIVTHMVMVHQSVEHYSEQFAKKLRRHNFTTPKNYLDYLTTYLKLLERKNKENLAQQQRLAGGLEKIDEAQIQLKDLDARLQVQR
;
A
#
# COMPACT_ATOMS: atom_id res chain seq x y z
N MET A 1 -6.77 -26.83 8.95
CA MET A 1 -7.07 -27.87 7.91
C MET A 1 -6.22 -27.65 6.67
N ASP A 2 -5.68 -26.45 6.51
CA ASP A 2 -5.05 -25.96 5.28
C ASP A 2 -3.69 -26.60 5.04
N VAL A 3 -2.92 -26.88 6.11
CA VAL A 3 -1.67 -27.64 6.02
C VAL A 3 -1.91 -29.03 5.40
N GLN A 4 -2.94 -29.75 5.84
CA GLN A 4 -3.29 -31.06 5.26
C GLN A 4 -3.69 -30.93 3.78
N ARG A 5 -4.58 -29.98 3.45
CA ARG A 5 -5.01 -29.73 2.07
C ARG A 5 -3.83 -29.39 1.15
N ASN A 6 -2.89 -28.58 1.63
CA ASN A 6 -1.69 -28.20 0.88
C ASN A 6 -0.77 -29.41 0.62
N PHE A 7 -0.61 -30.32 1.60
CA PHE A 7 0.11 -31.57 1.33
C PHE A 7 -0.61 -32.42 0.29
N GLU A 8 -1.91 -32.61 0.45
CA GLU A 8 -2.73 -33.44 -0.45
C GLU A 8 -2.76 -32.91 -1.89
N SER A 9 -2.70 -31.59 -2.10
CA SER A 9 -2.65 -30.99 -3.45
C SER A 9 -1.30 -31.11 -4.16
N ASN A 10 -0.24 -31.55 -3.47
CA ASN A 10 1.11 -31.66 -4.01
C ASN A 10 1.62 -33.11 -4.09
N VAL A 11 0.77 -34.10 -3.78
CA VAL A 11 1.12 -35.52 -3.83
C VAL A 11 0.11 -36.32 -4.66
N GLU A 12 0.60 -37.37 -5.31
CA GLU A 12 -0.21 -38.30 -6.09
C GLU A 12 -0.39 -39.61 -5.32
N LYS A 13 -1.53 -40.25 -5.54
CA LYS A 13 -1.79 -41.58 -5.00
C LYS A 13 -1.03 -42.63 -5.81
N ARG A 14 -0.04 -43.28 -5.20
CA ARG A 14 0.78 -44.34 -5.83
C ARG A 14 0.21 -45.75 -5.61
N ALA A 15 -0.33 -46.00 -4.42
CA ALA A 15 -0.95 -47.27 -4.04
C ALA A 15 -2.18 -47.02 -3.15
N LYS A 16 -2.88 -48.07 -2.71
CA LYS A 16 -4.17 -47.97 -1.97
C LYS A 16 -4.18 -46.87 -0.91
N ASP A 17 -3.14 -46.83 -0.06
CA ASP A 17 -3.01 -45.88 1.04
C ASP A 17 -1.69 -45.08 1.01
N THR A 18 -0.94 -45.16 -0.10
CA THR A 18 0.40 -44.53 -0.21
C THR A 18 0.39 -43.38 -1.21
N TYR A 19 0.89 -42.24 -0.76
CA TYR A 19 0.95 -40.98 -1.47
C TYR A 19 2.40 -40.49 -1.54
N GLY A 20 2.76 -39.80 -2.61
CA GLY A 20 4.09 -39.22 -2.79
C GLY A 20 4.18 -38.39 -4.05
N PRO A 21 5.32 -37.75 -4.33
CA PRO A 21 5.55 -37.05 -5.59
C PRO A 21 5.50 -38.01 -6.80
N PRO A 22 5.51 -37.50 -8.04
CA PRO A 22 5.64 -38.32 -9.23
C PRO A 22 6.82 -39.33 -9.13
N PRO A 23 6.70 -40.54 -9.70
CA PRO A 23 7.73 -41.57 -9.59
C PRO A 23 9.12 -41.07 -9.99
N GLY A 24 10.12 -41.37 -9.16
CA GLY A 24 11.52 -40.96 -9.39
C GLY A 24 11.88 -39.55 -8.89
N LYS A 25 10.91 -38.77 -8.38
CA LYS A 25 11.16 -37.46 -7.75
C LYS A 25 11.10 -37.56 -6.21
N LYS A 26 11.69 -36.58 -5.53
CA LYS A 26 11.53 -36.34 -4.09
C LYS A 26 10.89 -34.97 -3.88
N LEU A 27 9.94 -34.87 -2.95
CA LEU A 27 9.26 -33.63 -2.61
C LEU A 27 9.99 -32.94 -1.47
N ILE A 28 10.50 -31.73 -1.69
CA ILE A 28 11.05 -30.89 -0.63
C ILE A 28 9.94 -29.97 -0.14
N VAL A 29 9.63 -30.06 1.15
CA VAL A 29 8.63 -29.25 1.83
C VAL A 29 9.37 -28.21 2.64
N PHE A 30 9.25 -26.96 2.23
CA PHE A 30 9.76 -25.83 2.98
C PHE A 30 8.64 -25.22 3.83
N ILE A 31 8.85 -25.15 5.14
CA ILE A 31 7.93 -24.54 6.10
C ILE A 31 8.55 -23.22 6.55
N ASP A 32 7.96 -22.12 6.11
CA ASP A 32 8.35 -20.77 6.54
C ASP A 32 7.64 -20.39 7.84
N ASP A 33 8.29 -19.58 8.68
CA ASP A 33 7.78 -19.10 9.97
C ASP A 33 7.09 -20.18 10.83
N LEU A 34 7.81 -21.27 11.16
CA LEU A 34 7.27 -22.41 11.92
C LEU A 34 6.60 -22.02 13.25
N ASN A 35 6.99 -20.90 13.86
CA ASN A 35 6.45 -20.41 15.12
C ASN A 35 5.27 -19.43 15.01
N MET A 36 4.75 -19.20 13.80
CA MET A 36 3.55 -18.38 13.57
C MET A 36 2.26 -18.97 14.18
N PRO A 37 2.00 -20.30 14.14
CA PRO A 37 0.72 -20.85 14.59
C PRO A 37 0.33 -20.42 16.00
N LYS A 38 -0.93 -20.02 16.18
CA LYS A 38 -1.46 -19.59 17.47
C LYS A 38 -1.48 -20.75 18.46
N VAL A 39 -1.06 -20.46 19.69
CA VAL A 39 -1.12 -21.39 20.82
C VAL A 39 -2.54 -21.43 21.37
N ASP A 40 -3.07 -22.63 21.57
CA ASP A 40 -4.37 -22.84 22.20
C ASP A 40 -4.32 -22.67 23.73
N VAL A 41 -5.46 -22.85 24.40
CA VAL A 41 -5.58 -22.72 25.86
C VAL A 41 -4.71 -23.75 26.61
N TYR A 42 -4.36 -24.85 25.96
CA TYR A 42 -3.56 -25.94 26.53
C TYR A 42 -2.07 -25.85 26.18
N GLY A 43 -1.63 -24.77 25.54
CA GLY A 43 -0.23 -24.61 25.14
C GLY A 43 0.15 -25.37 23.87
N THR A 44 -0.81 -25.88 23.10
CA THR A 44 -0.55 -26.64 21.88
C THR A 44 -0.80 -25.82 20.61
N GLN A 45 -0.04 -26.12 19.56
CA GLN A 45 -0.20 -25.54 18.24
C GLN A 45 -0.67 -26.64 17.30
N GLN A 46 -1.94 -26.60 16.91
CA GLN A 46 -2.58 -27.67 16.13
C GLN A 46 -1.84 -28.02 14.82
N PRO A 47 -1.35 -27.06 14.01
CA PRO A 47 -0.58 -27.37 12.81
C PRO A 47 0.72 -28.12 13.11
N ILE A 48 1.43 -27.74 14.17
CA ILE A 48 2.68 -28.40 14.59
C ILE A 48 2.40 -29.80 15.12
N ALA A 49 1.30 -30.01 15.85
CA ALA A 49 0.90 -31.35 16.29
C ALA A 49 0.61 -32.29 15.10
N LEU A 50 -0.02 -31.78 14.04
CA LEU A 50 -0.26 -32.53 12.80
C LEU A 50 1.06 -32.85 12.08
N LEU A 51 1.95 -31.86 11.94
CA LEU A 51 3.26 -32.05 11.32
C LEU A 51 4.10 -33.06 12.10
N LYS A 52 4.05 -33.01 13.43
CA LYS A 52 4.72 -33.99 14.30
C LYS A 52 4.26 -35.41 13.99
N LEU A 53 2.94 -35.62 13.92
CA LEU A 53 2.38 -36.92 13.55
C LEU A 53 2.88 -37.38 12.18
N LEU A 54 2.89 -36.48 11.19
CA LEU A 54 3.37 -36.76 9.84
C LEU A 54 4.85 -37.19 9.82
N LEU A 55 5.72 -36.47 10.53
CA LEU A 55 7.15 -36.75 10.55
C LEU A 55 7.48 -38.01 11.37
N GLU A 56 6.83 -38.24 12.51
CA GLU A 56 7.10 -39.41 13.36
C GLU A 56 6.55 -40.72 12.78
N LYS A 57 5.36 -40.66 12.17
CA LYS A 57 4.63 -41.86 11.71
C LYS A 57 4.61 -42.03 10.19
N GLY A 58 5.11 -41.05 9.44
CA GLY A 58 5.13 -41.09 7.97
C GLY A 58 3.73 -41.03 7.34
N GLY A 59 2.75 -40.42 8.03
CA GLY A 59 1.38 -40.36 7.54
C GLY A 59 0.44 -39.50 8.38
N MET A 60 -0.79 -39.33 7.89
CA MET A 60 -1.87 -38.64 8.60
C MET A 60 -3.23 -39.25 8.25
N TYR A 61 -4.24 -39.01 9.10
CA TYR A 61 -5.60 -39.48 8.86
C TYR A 61 -6.38 -38.54 7.94
N ASP A 62 -7.19 -39.11 7.05
CA ASP A 62 -8.13 -38.36 6.22
C ASP A 62 -9.28 -37.80 7.07
N ARG A 63 -9.38 -36.48 7.18
CA ARG A 63 -10.42 -35.81 7.98
C ARG A 63 -11.54 -35.38 7.04
N GLY A 64 -12.60 -36.20 6.95
CA GLY A 64 -13.79 -35.92 6.12
C GLY A 64 -14.42 -37.15 5.46
N LYS A 65 -13.71 -38.29 5.47
CA LYS A 65 -14.20 -39.60 4.99
C LYS A 65 -14.10 -40.63 6.13
N ASP A 66 -13.73 -41.88 5.82
CA ASP A 66 -13.69 -43.01 6.76
C ASP A 66 -12.49 -43.01 7.72
N LEU A 67 -11.83 -41.87 7.97
CA LEU A 67 -10.60 -41.78 8.78
C LEU A 67 -9.50 -42.75 8.32
N ASN A 68 -9.31 -42.89 7.01
CA ASN A 68 -8.25 -43.75 6.46
C ASN A 68 -6.86 -43.15 6.70
N TRP A 69 -5.89 -44.01 7.01
CA TRP A 69 -4.49 -43.61 7.18
C TRP A 69 -3.82 -43.40 5.82
N LYS A 70 -3.43 -42.17 5.51
CA LYS A 70 -2.64 -41.83 4.31
C LYS A 70 -1.15 -41.86 4.66
N LYS A 71 -0.41 -42.80 4.06
CA LYS A 71 1.05 -42.91 4.19
C LYS A 71 1.72 -42.03 3.15
N PHE A 72 2.68 -41.22 3.55
CA PHE A 72 3.43 -40.33 2.67
C PHE A 72 4.87 -40.83 2.50
N GLN A 73 5.37 -40.85 1.27
CA GLN A 73 6.72 -41.34 0.92
C GLN A 73 7.49 -40.32 0.07
N ASP A 74 8.82 -40.41 0.09
CA ASP A 74 9.75 -39.56 -0.66
C ASP A 74 9.63 -38.05 -0.38
N MET A 75 9.39 -37.70 0.88
CA MET A 75 9.32 -36.32 1.35
C MET A 75 10.56 -35.95 2.17
N VAL A 76 11.03 -34.72 1.98
CA VAL A 76 12.10 -34.10 2.76
C VAL A 76 11.58 -32.80 3.33
N PHE A 77 11.77 -32.58 4.63
CA PHE A 77 11.27 -31.40 5.32
C PHE A 77 12.42 -30.45 5.66
N VAL A 78 12.22 -29.18 5.33
CA VAL A 78 13.08 -28.06 5.72
C VAL A 78 12.18 -27.02 6.36
N ALA A 79 12.57 -26.48 7.50
CA ALA A 79 11.79 -25.47 8.20
C ALA A 79 12.67 -24.30 8.59
N SER A 80 12.09 -23.10 8.63
CA SER A 80 12.73 -21.92 9.17
C SER A 80 11.80 -21.22 10.15
N MET A 81 12.38 -20.57 11.16
CA MET A 81 11.66 -19.75 12.12
C MET A 81 12.55 -18.68 12.72
N GLY A 82 11.95 -17.55 13.08
CA GLY A 82 12.63 -16.56 13.90
C GLY A 82 12.88 -17.07 15.32
N LYS A 83 13.88 -16.52 15.99
CA LYS A 83 14.15 -16.80 17.41
C LYS A 83 12.88 -16.54 18.26
N PRO A 84 12.49 -17.46 19.15
CA PRO A 84 11.37 -17.23 20.05
C PRO A 84 11.57 -16.03 20.97
N GLY A 85 10.48 -15.35 21.33
CA GLY A 85 10.49 -14.07 22.04
C GLY A 85 10.00 -12.90 21.19
N GLY A 86 9.78 -11.74 21.82
CA GLY A 86 9.34 -10.52 21.11
C GLY A 86 7.96 -10.62 20.43
N GLY A 87 7.11 -11.56 20.86
CA GLY A 87 5.79 -11.82 20.27
C GLY A 87 5.72 -13.02 19.34
N ARG A 88 6.84 -13.70 19.08
CA ARG A 88 6.88 -15.02 18.42
C ARG A 88 6.76 -16.16 19.44
N ASN A 89 6.00 -17.18 19.10
CA ASN A 89 5.72 -18.30 20.01
C ASN A 89 6.92 -19.25 20.11
N ASP A 90 7.03 -19.97 21.22
CA ASP A 90 7.86 -21.16 21.30
C ASP A 90 7.22 -22.31 20.52
N VAL A 91 8.04 -23.24 20.03
CA VAL A 91 7.60 -24.45 19.33
C VAL A 91 7.84 -25.65 20.23
N ASP A 92 6.95 -26.65 20.19
CA ASP A 92 7.06 -27.88 20.97
C ASP A 92 8.46 -28.52 20.80
N PRO A 93 9.26 -28.67 21.88
CA PRO A 93 10.59 -29.27 21.80
C PRO A 93 10.60 -30.68 21.20
N ARG A 94 9.50 -31.43 21.36
CA ARG A 94 9.34 -32.79 20.79
C ARG A 94 9.22 -32.77 19.28
N PHE A 95 8.74 -31.66 18.70
CA PHE A 95 8.73 -31.47 17.25
C PHE A 95 10.11 -31.03 16.77
N ILE A 96 10.76 -30.11 17.49
CA ILE A 96 12.11 -29.62 17.16
C ILE A 96 13.12 -30.78 17.15
N SER A 97 13.00 -31.76 18.05
CA SER A 97 13.89 -32.93 18.10
C SER A 97 13.86 -33.81 16.85
N LEU A 98 12.88 -33.63 15.96
CA LEU A 98 12.80 -34.32 14.67
C LEU A 98 13.68 -33.66 13.59
N PHE A 99 14.26 -32.48 13.87
CA PHE A 99 15.06 -31.70 12.95
C PHE A 99 16.49 -31.53 13.45
N ASN A 100 17.41 -31.35 12.49
CA ASN A 100 18.71 -30.76 12.77
C ASN A 100 18.57 -29.23 12.78
N VAL A 101 18.84 -28.61 13.92
CA VAL A 101 18.66 -27.16 14.11
C VAL A 101 19.97 -26.43 13.85
N TYR A 102 19.96 -25.51 12.89
CA TYR A 102 21.08 -24.63 12.59
C TYR A 102 20.69 -23.19 12.90
N ASN A 103 21.56 -22.48 13.62
CA ASN A 103 21.37 -21.04 13.85
C ASN A 103 22.00 -20.26 12.70
N ILE A 104 21.17 -19.60 11.88
CA ILE A 104 21.64 -18.72 10.81
C ILE A 104 21.82 -17.33 11.39
N THR A 105 23.07 -16.89 11.50
CA THR A 105 23.40 -15.53 11.94
C THR A 105 23.27 -14.54 10.80
N PHE A 106 23.12 -13.25 11.14
CA PHE A 106 23.15 -12.20 10.15
C PHE A 106 24.50 -12.19 9.41
N PRO A 107 24.51 -11.94 8.08
CA PRO A 107 25.74 -11.84 7.31
C PRO A 107 26.66 -10.74 7.86
N SER A 108 27.98 -10.90 7.67
CA SER A 108 28.93 -9.86 8.05
C SER A 108 28.75 -8.59 7.23
N GLU A 109 29.18 -7.45 7.75
CA GLU A 109 29.09 -6.16 7.05
C GLU A 109 29.86 -6.18 5.73
N GLU A 110 30.99 -6.89 5.66
CA GLU A 110 31.77 -7.05 4.43
C GLU A 110 31.02 -7.88 3.38
N SER A 111 30.30 -8.90 3.82
CA SER A 111 29.49 -9.74 2.93
C SER A 111 28.32 -8.94 2.35
N LEU A 112 27.64 -8.15 3.19
CA LEU A 112 26.56 -7.27 2.75
C LEU A 112 27.06 -6.19 1.79
N PHE A 113 28.21 -5.59 2.11
CA PHE A 113 28.88 -4.62 1.25
C PHE A 113 29.18 -5.23 -0.12
N LEU A 114 29.80 -6.42 -0.17
CA LEU A 114 30.15 -7.09 -1.42
C LEU A 114 28.90 -7.37 -2.27
N ILE A 115 27.84 -7.92 -1.67
CA ILE A 115 26.59 -8.24 -2.37
C ILE A 115 25.97 -6.98 -2.97
N CYS A 116 25.80 -5.93 -2.16
CA CYS A 116 25.15 -4.70 -2.57
C CYS A 116 25.98 -3.91 -3.59
N ASN A 117 27.29 -3.80 -3.36
CA ASN A 117 28.21 -3.09 -4.24
C ASN A 117 28.29 -3.77 -5.61
N SER A 118 28.34 -5.11 -5.67
CA SER A 118 28.41 -5.84 -6.95
C SER A 118 27.18 -5.61 -7.83
N ILE A 119 26.00 -5.45 -7.22
CA ILE A 119 24.75 -5.14 -7.94
C ILE A 119 24.86 -3.73 -8.56
N LEU A 120 25.28 -2.75 -7.76
CA LEU A 120 25.37 -1.36 -8.22
C LEU A 120 26.50 -1.15 -9.24
N GLU A 121 27.69 -1.72 -9.01
CA GLU A 121 28.80 -1.66 -9.95
C GLU A 121 28.44 -2.31 -11.28
N GLY A 122 27.78 -3.48 -11.26
CA GLY A 122 27.32 -4.16 -12.46
C GLY A 122 26.32 -3.32 -13.27
N HIS A 123 25.40 -2.63 -12.58
CA HIS A 123 24.46 -1.70 -13.21
C HIS A 123 25.12 -0.47 -13.80
N LEU A 124 26.18 0.04 -13.16
CA LEU A 124 26.84 1.29 -13.56
C LEU A 124 27.91 1.12 -14.65
N LEU A 125 28.22 -0.11 -15.08
CA LEU A 125 29.14 -0.37 -16.20
C LEU A 125 28.92 0.47 -17.47
N PRO A 126 27.68 0.71 -17.96
CA PRO A 126 27.43 1.56 -19.12
C PRO A 126 27.50 3.08 -18.84
N PHE A 127 27.66 3.51 -17.59
CA PHE A 127 27.72 4.93 -17.20
C PHE A 127 29.15 5.46 -17.29
N ASP A 128 29.32 6.77 -17.20
CA ASP A 128 30.64 7.41 -17.17
C ASP A 128 31.47 6.99 -15.95
N LYS A 129 32.80 7.00 -16.09
CA LYS A 129 33.74 6.57 -15.03
C LYS A 129 33.58 7.33 -13.72
N GLU A 130 33.15 8.60 -13.79
CA GLU A 130 32.84 9.40 -12.61
C GLU A 130 31.68 8.79 -11.81
N VAL A 131 30.61 8.40 -12.50
CA VAL A 131 29.43 7.77 -11.90
C VAL A 131 29.77 6.37 -11.40
N GLN A 132 30.57 5.60 -12.14
CA GLN A 132 31.03 4.28 -11.67
C GLN A 132 31.81 4.37 -10.35
N GLY A 133 32.66 5.40 -10.20
CA GLY A 133 33.49 5.59 -9.00
C GLY A 133 32.70 5.87 -7.71
N ILE A 134 31.43 6.30 -7.79
CA ILE A 134 30.61 6.60 -6.61
C ILE A 134 29.95 5.36 -6.00
N ALA A 135 29.85 4.25 -6.75
CA ALA A 135 29.19 3.02 -6.31
C ALA A 135 29.64 2.53 -4.91
N PRO A 136 30.95 2.33 -4.65
CA PRO A 136 31.41 1.88 -3.33
C PRO A 136 31.15 2.90 -2.21
N ILE A 137 31.09 4.19 -2.55
CA ILE A 137 30.81 5.26 -1.58
C ILE A 137 29.33 5.20 -1.19
N LEU A 138 28.42 5.14 -2.16
CA LEU A 138 26.98 4.99 -1.91
C LEU A 138 26.68 3.72 -1.11
N THR A 139 27.34 2.60 -1.43
CA THR A 139 27.13 1.36 -0.69
C THR A 139 27.58 1.45 0.76
N ARG A 140 28.75 2.05 1.05
CA ARG A 140 29.19 2.28 2.44
C ARG A 140 28.21 3.17 3.21
N MET A 141 27.79 4.29 2.63
CA MET A 141 26.82 5.18 3.27
C MET A 141 25.49 4.49 3.52
N THR A 142 25.02 3.64 2.59
CA THR A 142 23.79 2.85 2.77
C THR A 142 23.90 1.90 3.94
N MET A 143 25.03 1.18 4.07
CA MET A 143 25.24 0.25 5.19
C MET A 143 25.30 0.98 6.53
N GLU A 144 26.01 2.11 6.59
CA GLU A 144 26.11 2.90 7.82
C GLU A 144 24.77 3.51 8.24
N LEU A 145 24.00 4.04 7.29
CA LEU A 145 22.65 4.55 7.54
C LEU A 145 21.73 3.43 8.06
N TYR A 146 21.74 2.28 7.39
CA TYR A 146 20.93 1.13 7.77
C TYR A 146 21.29 0.64 9.18
N HIS A 147 22.59 0.51 9.48
CA HIS A 147 23.06 0.08 10.80
C HIS A 147 22.59 1.05 11.90
N SER A 148 22.73 2.37 11.69
CA SER A 148 22.27 3.38 12.66
C SER A 148 20.76 3.28 12.90
N ILE A 149 19.96 3.18 11.83
CA ILE A 149 18.49 3.07 11.94
C ILE A 149 18.08 1.81 12.70
N VAL A 150 18.65 0.65 12.37
CA VAL A 150 18.32 -0.62 13.03
C VAL A 150 18.66 -0.59 14.53
N LYS A 151 19.76 0.09 14.88
CA LYS A 151 20.23 0.22 16.27
C LYS A 151 19.41 1.24 17.07
N ASP A 152 19.15 2.41 16.49
CA ASP A 152 18.63 3.57 17.21
C ASP A 152 17.09 3.65 17.16
N LEU A 153 16.44 2.95 16.21
CA LEU A 153 14.99 2.92 16.03
C LEU A 153 14.40 1.50 16.18
N PRO A 154 14.52 0.85 17.36
CA PRO A 154 13.94 -0.47 17.58
C PRO A 154 12.40 -0.43 17.62
N PRO A 155 11.73 -1.55 17.27
CA PRO A 155 10.28 -1.63 17.33
C PRO A 155 9.77 -1.54 18.76
N THR A 156 8.73 -0.72 18.98
CA THR A 156 8.02 -0.56 20.26
C THR A 156 6.52 -0.82 20.08
N PRO A 157 5.72 -0.96 21.14
CA PRO A 157 4.26 -1.15 20.98
C PRO A 157 3.56 -0.03 20.20
N SER A 158 4.04 1.21 20.28
CA SER A 158 3.56 2.34 19.47
C SER A 158 4.17 2.35 18.07
N LYS A 159 5.41 1.90 17.91
CA LYS A 159 6.18 1.84 16.65
C LYS A 159 6.39 0.39 16.19
N PHE A 160 5.33 -0.41 16.18
CA PHE A 160 5.43 -1.86 15.93
C PHE A 160 5.90 -2.22 14.52
N HIS A 161 5.79 -1.27 13.58
CA HIS A 161 6.14 -1.40 12.18
C HIS A 161 7.58 -0.97 11.87
N TYR A 162 8.35 -0.53 12.88
CA TYR A 162 9.78 -0.22 12.75
C TYR A 162 10.61 -1.51 12.72
N ILE A 163 10.29 -2.38 11.76
CA ILE A 163 10.99 -3.63 11.52
C ILE A 163 11.76 -3.43 10.22
N PHE A 164 13.08 -3.34 10.35
CA PHE A 164 13.99 -3.20 9.22
C PHE A 164 14.64 -4.55 8.93
N ASN A 165 14.65 -4.97 7.67
CA ASN A 165 15.20 -6.25 7.25
C ASN A 165 16.03 -6.11 5.96
N LEU A 166 16.72 -7.17 5.53
CA LEU A 166 17.58 -7.12 4.34
C LEU A 166 16.81 -6.84 3.03
N ARG A 167 15.49 -7.05 2.99
CA ARG A 167 14.67 -6.68 1.84
C ARG A 167 14.62 -5.17 1.65
N ASP A 168 14.74 -4.40 2.73
CA ASP A 168 14.81 -2.93 2.65
C ASP A 168 16.06 -2.49 1.89
N LEU A 169 17.21 -3.11 2.16
CA LEU A 169 18.42 -2.88 1.36
C LEU A 169 18.18 -3.24 -0.11
N SER A 170 17.65 -4.43 -0.40
CA SER A 170 17.34 -4.83 -1.79
C SER A 170 16.41 -3.86 -2.50
N ARG A 171 15.42 -3.27 -1.80
CA ARG A 171 14.50 -2.26 -2.37
C ARG A 171 15.19 -0.96 -2.74
N ILE A 172 16.16 -0.51 -1.93
CA ILE A 172 16.96 0.69 -2.24
C ILE A 172 17.75 0.47 -3.53
N TYR A 173 18.45 -0.67 -3.64
CA TYR A 173 19.22 -0.99 -4.84
C TYR A 173 18.34 -1.23 -6.07
N ASN A 174 17.14 -1.81 -5.91
CA ASN A 174 16.20 -1.96 -7.02
C ASN A 174 15.79 -0.60 -7.61
N GLY A 175 15.59 0.41 -6.75
CA GLY A 175 15.35 1.78 -7.19
C GLY A 175 16.56 2.41 -7.89
N LEU A 176 17.77 2.21 -7.37
CA LEU A 176 19.01 2.69 -8.01
C LEU A 176 19.22 2.10 -9.41
N VAL A 177 18.89 0.82 -9.59
CA VAL A 177 19.01 0.11 -10.88
C VAL A 177 17.97 0.59 -11.90
N SER A 178 16.99 1.40 -11.50
CA SER A 178 16.04 2.04 -12.43
C SER A 178 16.63 3.27 -13.14
N THR A 179 17.85 3.69 -12.80
CA THR A 179 18.54 4.82 -13.42
C THR A 179 19.11 4.45 -14.80
N ILE A 180 19.17 5.44 -15.70
CA ILE A 180 19.70 5.28 -17.07
C ILE A 180 20.83 6.29 -17.36
N PRO A 181 21.86 5.92 -18.15
CA PRO A 181 23.02 6.78 -18.39
C PRO A 181 22.68 8.09 -19.10
N GLU A 182 21.61 8.13 -19.91
CA GLU A 182 21.19 9.33 -20.62
C GLU A 182 20.73 10.45 -19.67
N ARG A 183 20.17 10.08 -18.52
CA ARG A 183 19.59 11.02 -17.53
C ARG A 183 20.51 11.28 -16.34
N PHE A 184 21.28 10.29 -15.92
CA PHE A 184 22.12 10.35 -14.72
C PHE A 184 23.59 10.33 -15.11
N GLN A 185 24.12 11.50 -15.42
CA GLN A 185 25.48 11.68 -15.97
C GLN A 185 26.51 12.05 -14.90
N THR A 186 26.07 12.54 -13.74
CA THR A 186 26.96 13.04 -12.68
C THR A 186 26.81 12.24 -11.39
N ALA A 187 27.87 12.19 -10.58
CA ALA A 187 27.81 11.56 -9.26
C ALA A 187 26.78 12.24 -8.33
N ALA A 188 26.59 13.56 -8.46
CA ALA A 188 25.60 14.31 -7.69
C ALA A 188 24.16 13.90 -8.02
N GLN A 189 23.84 13.68 -9.29
CA GLN A 189 22.53 13.17 -9.72
C GLN A 189 22.26 11.77 -9.15
N LEU A 190 23.22 10.85 -9.26
CA LEU A 190 23.04 9.49 -8.73
C LEU A 190 22.90 9.50 -7.20
N THR A 191 23.63 10.37 -6.51
CA THR A 191 23.52 10.54 -5.05
C THR A 191 22.16 11.11 -4.64
N ARG A 192 21.56 11.99 -5.45
CA ARG A 192 20.21 12.50 -5.22
C ARG A 192 19.16 11.41 -5.36
N VAL A 193 19.29 10.52 -6.35
CA VAL A 193 18.44 9.32 -6.47
C VAL A 193 18.62 8.42 -5.25
N TRP A 194 19.87 8.16 -4.85
CA TRP A 194 20.18 7.37 -3.66
C TRP A 194 19.48 7.92 -2.41
N ARG A 195 19.56 9.23 -2.18
CA ARG A 195 18.85 9.90 -1.09
C ARG A 195 17.34 9.66 -1.19
N ASN A 196 16.73 9.84 -2.37
CA ASN A 196 15.31 9.56 -2.58
C ASN A 196 14.98 8.12 -2.19
N GLU A 197 15.72 7.14 -2.70
CA GLU A 197 15.47 5.71 -2.45
C GLU A 197 15.61 5.33 -0.98
N CYS A 198 16.60 5.90 -0.26
CA CYS A 198 16.71 5.76 1.18
C CYS A 198 15.50 6.35 1.91
N LEU A 199 15.02 7.53 1.51
CA LEU A 199 13.83 8.14 2.11
C LEU A 199 12.58 7.29 1.87
N ARG A 200 12.34 6.84 0.63
CA ARG A 200 11.17 6.04 0.26
C ARG A 200 11.09 4.69 0.98
N VAL A 201 12.23 4.08 1.30
CA VAL A 201 12.27 2.76 1.95
C VAL A 201 12.33 2.86 3.47
N LEU A 202 13.13 3.78 4.01
CA LEU A 202 13.45 3.85 5.45
C LEU A 202 12.73 4.99 6.18
N TYR A 203 12.55 6.14 5.54
CA TYR A 203 12.04 7.36 6.18
C TYR A 203 10.50 7.44 6.14
N ASP A 204 9.87 7.05 5.03
CA ASP A 204 8.42 7.20 4.83
C ASP A 204 7.56 6.35 5.80
N ARG A 205 8.18 5.34 6.45
CA ARG A 205 7.54 4.55 7.51
C ARG A 205 7.62 5.19 8.90
N LEU A 206 8.40 6.27 9.08
CA LEU A 206 8.59 6.92 10.37
C LEU A 206 7.42 7.83 10.71
N ILE A 207 6.95 7.77 11.96
CA ILE A 207 5.77 8.52 12.42
C ILE A 207 6.13 9.77 13.22
N ASP A 208 7.25 9.76 13.95
CA ASP A 208 7.64 10.86 14.83
C ASP A 208 8.60 11.82 14.13
N SER A 209 8.42 13.12 14.38
CA SER A 209 9.31 14.17 13.86
C SER A 209 10.75 14.06 14.39
N GLN A 210 10.93 13.54 15.60
CA GLN A 210 12.24 13.31 16.19
C GLN A 210 13.02 12.20 15.46
N ASP A 211 12.35 11.08 15.17
CA ASP A 211 12.96 9.96 14.43
C ASP A 211 13.33 10.40 13.00
N ARG A 212 12.42 11.14 12.35
CA ARG A 212 12.64 11.72 11.02
C ARG A 212 13.86 12.63 11.01
N LYS A 213 13.94 13.56 11.96
CA LYS A 213 15.09 14.47 12.10
C LYS A 213 16.40 13.71 12.33
N MET A 214 16.40 12.65 13.13
CA MET A 214 17.59 11.83 13.34
C MET A 214 18.10 11.22 12.02
N VAL A 215 17.20 10.71 11.17
CA VAL A 215 17.56 10.18 9.85
C VAL A 215 18.07 11.28 8.92
N ASP A 216 17.42 12.45 8.91
CA ASP A 216 17.86 13.60 8.11
C ASP A 216 19.25 14.11 8.53
N ASP A 217 19.51 14.20 9.84
CA ASP A 217 20.79 14.59 10.41
C ASP A 217 21.87 13.57 10.02
N LYS A 218 21.56 12.26 10.08
CA LYS A 218 22.49 11.20 9.69
C LYS A 218 22.79 11.21 8.19
N LEU A 219 21.77 11.39 7.34
CA LEU A 219 21.95 11.55 5.88
C LEU A 219 22.83 12.77 5.57
N SER A 220 22.58 13.89 6.24
CA SER A 220 23.36 15.11 6.10
C SER A 220 24.80 14.90 6.50
N GLN A 221 25.05 14.21 7.61
CA GLN A 221 26.40 13.85 8.04
C GLN A 221 27.12 13.00 6.97
N LEU A 222 26.49 11.89 6.54
CA LEU A 222 27.08 10.95 5.58
C LEU A 222 27.50 11.64 4.28
N ILE A 223 26.65 12.52 3.74
CA ILE A 223 26.96 13.24 2.50
C ILE A 223 28.06 14.28 2.70
N ASN A 224 28.03 15.04 3.81
CA ASN A 224 29.02 16.09 4.09
C ASN A 224 30.42 15.54 4.39
N ASP A 225 30.51 14.33 4.93
CA ASP A 225 31.78 13.65 5.23
C ASP A 225 32.49 13.15 3.97
N GLN A 226 31.80 13.06 2.82
CA GLN A 226 32.39 12.64 1.55
C GLN A 226 32.92 13.83 0.73
N PRO A 227 34.24 13.93 0.48
CA PRO A 227 34.82 15.05 -0.26
C PRO A 227 34.28 15.24 -1.68
N LEU A 228 33.90 14.14 -2.35
CA LEU A 228 33.34 14.16 -3.71
C LEU A 228 31.91 14.72 -3.75
N LEU A 229 31.15 14.62 -2.66
CA LEU A 229 29.74 15.01 -2.61
C LEU A 229 29.51 16.36 -1.93
N LYS A 230 30.42 16.75 -1.03
CA LYS A 230 30.37 18.01 -0.27
C LYS A 230 30.12 19.26 -1.12
N PRO A 231 30.72 19.43 -2.33
CA PRO A 231 30.44 20.59 -3.17
C PRO A 231 29.00 20.64 -3.71
N HIS A 232 28.31 19.50 -3.75
CA HIS A 232 27.00 19.33 -4.39
C HIS A 232 25.86 19.14 -3.37
N VAL A 233 26.10 19.38 -2.08
CA VAL A 233 25.12 19.18 -1.00
C VAL A 233 23.83 19.94 -1.27
N GLU A 234 23.90 21.19 -1.70
CA GLU A 234 22.72 22.02 -2.00
C GLU A 234 21.82 21.37 -3.08
N TYR A 235 22.44 20.81 -4.13
CA TYR A 235 21.71 20.10 -5.18
C TYR A 235 21.10 18.79 -4.68
N ILE A 236 21.85 18.01 -3.90
CA ILE A 236 21.38 16.71 -3.38
C ILE A 236 20.20 16.89 -2.41
N PHE A 237 20.23 17.94 -1.60
CA PHE A 237 19.19 18.23 -0.61
C PHE A 237 18.03 19.10 -1.11
N ARG A 238 18.08 19.60 -2.34
CA ARG A 238 17.00 20.40 -2.94
C ARG A 238 15.64 19.71 -2.80
N GLN A 239 14.63 20.44 -2.35
CA GLN A 239 13.25 19.99 -2.27
C GLN A 239 12.40 20.68 -3.35
N PRO A 240 11.33 20.04 -3.84
CA PRO A 240 10.93 18.67 -3.53
C PRO A 240 11.79 17.59 -4.24
N SER A 241 11.69 16.35 -3.78
CA SER A 241 12.33 15.17 -4.39
C SER A 241 11.23 14.23 -4.93
N LEU A 242 10.80 14.49 -6.16
CA LEU A 242 9.67 13.82 -6.81
C LEU A 242 10.17 12.96 -7.97
N TYR A 243 10.63 11.76 -7.64
CA TYR A 243 11.07 10.80 -8.65
C TYR A 243 9.93 9.91 -9.13
N GLY A 244 9.78 9.79 -10.45
CA GLY A 244 8.82 8.89 -11.07
C GLY A 244 8.94 8.88 -12.59
N ASP A 245 8.16 8.02 -13.22
CA ASP A 245 8.12 7.83 -14.68
C ASP A 245 6.74 8.14 -15.27
N TYR A 246 6.05 9.13 -14.67
CA TYR A 246 4.68 9.50 -15.02
C TYR A 246 4.56 10.69 -15.99
N ARG A 247 5.68 11.29 -16.45
CA ARG A 247 5.64 12.37 -17.45
C ARG A 247 4.99 11.92 -18.77
N THR A 248 5.30 10.70 -19.20
CA THR A 248 4.77 10.08 -20.42
C THR A 248 3.75 8.99 -20.07
N ALA A 249 3.03 9.15 -18.95
CA ALA A 249 2.08 8.14 -18.49
C ALA A 249 0.95 7.88 -19.49
N LEU A 250 0.49 8.93 -20.19
CA LEU A 250 -0.60 8.88 -21.16
C LEU A 250 -0.13 8.47 -22.57
N ASP A 251 1.16 8.59 -22.86
CA ASP A 251 1.75 8.31 -24.17
C ASP A 251 2.16 6.84 -24.31
N ILE A 252 1.29 6.03 -24.92
CA ILE A 252 1.47 4.58 -25.07
C ILE A 252 2.72 4.22 -25.90
N GLY A 253 3.22 5.15 -26.73
CA GLY A 253 4.36 4.94 -27.64
C GLY A 253 5.72 5.38 -27.09
N GLU A 254 5.77 6.12 -25.98
CA GLU A 254 7.03 6.65 -25.45
C GLU A 254 7.59 5.80 -24.30
N ALA A 255 8.92 5.69 -24.25
CA ALA A 255 9.58 5.01 -23.14
C ALA A 255 9.32 5.80 -21.85
N ARG A 256 8.84 5.10 -20.81
CA ARG A 256 8.70 5.67 -19.48
C ARG A 256 10.07 5.75 -18.82
N ILE A 257 10.49 6.96 -18.49
CA ILE A 257 11.82 7.24 -17.94
C ILE A 257 11.67 7.66 -16.49
N TYR A 258 12.38 6.98 -15.59
CA TYR A 258 12.45 7.34 -14.19
C TYR A 258 13.35 8.57 -14.00
N GLU A 259 12.76 9.69 -13.58
CA GLU A 259 13.46 10.97 -13.46
C GLU A 259 12.92 11.83 -12.30
N ASP A 260 13.67 12.88 -11.94
CA ASP A 260 13.23 13.89 -10.97
C ASP A 260 12.37 14.96 -11.66
N ILE A 261 11.12 15.10 -11.23
CA ILE A 261 10.19 16.12 -11.73
C ILE A 261 10.48 17.51 -11.13
N GLN A 262 11.28 17.58 -10.06
CA GLN A 262 11.82 18.78 -9.41
C GLN A 262 10.83 19.77 -8.79
N ASP A 263 9.58 19.84 -9.25
CA ASP A 263 8.62 20.88 -8.86
C ASP A 263 7.22 20.30 -8.61
N TYR A 264 6.56 20.78 -7.54
CA TYR A 264 5.19 20.39 -7.22
C TYR A 264 4.22 20.90 -8.27
N ASP A 265 4.41 22.12 -8.82
CA ASP A 265 3.50 22.67 -9.83
C ASP A 265 3.54 21.84 -11.13
N ALA A 266 4.74 21.41 -11.53
CA ALA A 266 4.92 20.52 -12.68
C ALA A 266 4.29 19.14 -12.43
N ALA A 267 4.52 18.55 -11.26
CA ALA A 267 3.92 17.26 -10.90
C ALA A 267 2.39 17.36 -10.81
N LYS A 268 1.88 18.47 -10.27
CA LYS A 268 0.45 18.75 -10.16
C LYS A 268 -0.20 18.82 -11.54
N ALA A 269 0.35 19.62 -12.46
CA ALA A 269 -0.20 19.74 -13.80
C ALA A 269 -0.29 18.37 -14.51
N LEU A 270 0.77 17.56 -14.41
CA LEU A 270 0.78 16.19 -14.98
C LEU A 270 -0.32 15.30 -14.37
N PHE A 271 -0.46 15.30 -13.04
CA PHE A 271 -1.47 14.47 -12.38
C PHE A 271 -2.89 15.01 -12.52
N GLU A 272 -3.09 16.30 -12.73
CA GLU A 272 -4.38 16.89 -13.07
C GLU A 272 -4.84 16.44 -14.46
N GLU A 273 -3.94 16.40 -15.44
CA GLU A 273 -4.21 15.84 -16.77
C GLU A 273 -4.56 14.34 -16.68
N ILE A 274 -3.76 13.56 -15.95
CA ILE A 274 -4.03 12.12 -15.73
C ILE A 274 -5.38 11.93 -15.01
N LEU A 275 -5.72 12.79 -14.04
CA LEU A 275 -6.98 12.73 -13.31
C LEU A 275 -8.17 13.07 -14.22
N GLN A 276 -8.00 14.03 -15.14
CA GLN A 276 -9.02 14.36 -16.12
C GLN A 276 -9.32 13.15 -17.02
N GLU A 277 -8.29 12.53 -17.61
CA GLU A 277 -8.45 11.33 -18.44
C GLU A 277 -9.09 10.18 -17.66
N TYR A 278 -8.68 9.97 -16.40
CA TYR A 278 -9.31 8.98 -15.52
C TYR A 278 -10.81 9.26 -15.35
N ASN A 279 -11.19 10.52 -15.15
CA ASN A 279 -12.59 10.93 -14.93
C ASN A 279 -13.45 10.80 -16.19
N GLU A 280 -12.85 10.77 -17.38
CA GLU A 280 -13.55 10.52 -18.64
C GLU A 280 -13.83 9.02 -18.84
N GLN A 281 -12.92 8.15 -18.39
CA GLN A 281 -13.02 6.69 -18.57
C GLN A 281 -13.75 5.97 -17.42
N TYR A 282 -13.65 6.51 -16.20
CA TYR A 282 -14.11 5.86 -14.97
C TYR A 282 -15.03 6.77 -14.14
N THR A 283 -15.50 6.25 -13.00
CA THR A 283 -16.29 7.04 -12.05
C THR A 283 -15.50 8.24 -11.57
N ARG A 284 -16.04 9.44 -11.80
CA ARG A 284 -15.43 10.72 -11.46
C ARG A 284 -14.96 10.77 -9.99
N MET A 285 -13.68 11.10 -9.80
CA MET A 285 -13.05 11.38 -8.52
C MET A 285 -12.71 12.87 -8.43
N ASN A 286 -13.34 13.57 -7.48
CA ASN A 286 -13.00 14.96 -7.18
C ASN A 286 -11.85 14.99 -6.17
N LEU A 287 -10.63 14.82 -6.67
CA LEU A 287 -9.39 14.85 -5.89
C LEU A 287 -8.77 16.24 -5.94
N VAL A 288 -8.45 16.80 -4.78
CA VAL A 288 -7.66 18.03 -4.68
C VAL A 288 -6.20 17.64 -4.48
N LEU A 289 -5.34 18.00 -5.44
CA LEU A 289 -3.91 17.71 -5.42
C LEU A 289 -3.15 18.87 -4.76
N PHE A 290 -2.70 18.65 -3.53
CA PHE A 290 -1.79 19.51 -2.77
C PHE A 290 -0.46 18.76 -2.54
N ASP A 291 0.57 19.46 -2.07
CA ASP A 291 1.96 18.97 -2.00
C ASP A 291 2.08 17.58 -1.34
N ASP A 292 1.55 17.40 -0.13
CA ASP A 292 1.55 16.11 0.58
C ASP A 292 0.79 15.00 -0.20
N ALA A 293 -0.29 15.35 -0.89
CA ALA A 293 -1.02 14.40 -1.73
C ALA A 293 -0.18 13.96 -2.95
N LEU A 294 0.57 14.89 -3.55
CA LEU A 294 1.51 14.59 -4.65
C LEU A 294 2.68 13.74 -4.18
N GLU A 295 3.18 13.96 -2.96
CA GLU A 295 4.20 13.10 -2.37
C GLU A 295 3.69 11.67 -2.19
N HIS A 296 2.54 11.49 -1.53
CA HIS A 296 1.93 10.17 -1.33
C HIS A 296 1.61 9.50 -2.66
N LEU A 297 1.10 10.24 -3.65
CA LEU A 297 0.81 9.73 -4.98
C LEU A 297 2.08 9.25 -5.68
N THR A 298 3.17 10.02 -5.61
CA THR A 298 4.48 9.66 -6.16
C THR A 298 5.05 8.41 -5.48
N ARG A 299 4.92 8.30 -4.15
CA ARG A 299 5.33 7.12 -3.37
C ARG A 299 4.57 5.87 -3.82
N ILE A 300 3.25 5.95 -3.90
CA ILE A 300 2.40 4.82 -4.31
C ILE A 300 2.73 4.41 -5.75
N HIS A 301 2.86 5.39 -6.66
CA HIS A 301 3.22 5.13 -8.05
C HIS A 301 4.58 4.42 -8.15
N ARG A 302 5.61 4.89 -7.42
CA ARG A 302 6.91 4.21 -7.35
C ARG A 302 6.76 2.76 -6.92
N VAL A 303 5.97 2.47 -5.88
CA VAL A 303 5.78 1.09 -5.40
C VAL A 303 5.13 0.21 -6.47
N ILE A 304 4.09 0.70 -7.16
CA ILE A 304 3.41 -0.06 -8.22
C ILE A 304 4.34 -0.31 -9.43
N ARG A 305 5.26 0.60 -9.71
CA ARG A 305 6.22 0.44 -10.82
C ARG A 305 7.37 -0.51 -10.50
N MET A 306 7.60 -0.83 -9.23
CA MET A 306 8.61 -1.81 -8.83
C MET A 306 8.10 -3.24 -8.96
N ASP A 307 8.96 -4.13 -9.47
CA ASP A 307 8.67 -5.56 -9.52
C ASP A 307 8.33 -6.12 -8.13
N LYS A 308 7.19 -6.82 -8.03
CA LYS A 308 6.65 -7.35 -6.76
C LYS A 308 6.48 -6.26 -5.69
N GLY A 309 6.26 -5.02 -6.10
CA GLY A 309 6.04 -3.89 -5.22
C GLY A 309 4.64 -3.95 -4.60
N ASN A 310 4.59 -4.23 -3.30
CA ASN A 310 3.37 -4.17 -2.49
C ASN A 310 3.45 -2.98 -1.53
N ALA A 311 2.32 -2.36 -1.21
CA ALA A 311 2.25 -1.21 -0.33
C ALA A 311 1.31 -1.45 0.86
N LEU A 312 1.68 -0.94 2.03
CA LEU A 312 0.83 -0.82 3.20
C LEU A 312 0.66 0.66 3.52
N LEU A 313 -0.48 1.20 3.12
CA LEU A 313 -0.86 2.60 3.35
C LEU A 313 -1.58 2.69 4.68
N VAL A 314 -0.97 3.37 5.64
CA VAL A 314 -1.51 3.52 6.99
C VAL A 314 -1.99 4.95 7.20
N GLY A 315 -3.28 5.13 7.49
CA GLY A 315 -3.81 6.46 7.77
C GLY A 315 -5.25 6.45 8.24
N VAL A 316 -5.69 7.54 8.86
CA VAL A 316 -7.09 7.69 9.29
C VAL A 316 -8.06 7.73 8.10
N GLY A 317 -9.35 7.55 8.37
CA GLY A 317 -10.40 7.62 7.35
C GLY A 317 -10.41 8.98 6.64
N GLY A 318 -10.59 8.98 5.31
CA GLY A 318 -10.63 10.21 4.51
C GLY A 318 -9.27 10.79 4.12
N SER A 319 -8.14 10.19 4.52
CA SER A 319 -6.79 10.67 4.16
C SER A 319 -6.40 10.53 2.68
N GLY A 320 -7.31 10.07 1.81
CA GLY A 320 -7.07 9.94 0.36
C GLY A 320 -6.45 8.61 -0.10
N LYS A 321 -6.11 7.67 0.79
CA LYS A 321 -5.43 6.39 0.45
C LYS A 321 -5.99 5.68 -0.79
N SER A 322 -7.30 5.41 -0.79
CA SER A 322 -7.95 4.67 -1.89
C SER A 322 -7.98 5.48 -3.19
N SER A 323 -8.33 6.77 -3.13
CA SER A 323 -8.42 7.63 -4.29
C SER A 323 -7.05 7.88 -4.95
N LEU A 324 -6.00 8.12 -4.15
CA LEU A 324 -4.63 8.24 -4.66
C LEU A 324 -4.10 6.92 -5.22
N THR A 325 -4.46 5.78 -4.63
CA THR A 325 -4.08 4.46 -5.17
C THR A 325 -4.70 4.23 -6.54
N ARG A 326 -5.99 4.58 -6.74
CA ARG A 326 -6.65 4.45 -8.05
C ARG A 326 -5.98 5.32 -9.11
N LEU A 327 -5.67 6.56 -8.77
CA LEU A 327 -4.97 7.47 -9.68
C LEU A 327 -3.55 6.99 -10.01
N ALA A 328 -2.79 6.53 -9.00
CA ALA A 328 -1.45 5.96 -9.21
C ALA A 328 -1.49 4.68 -10.06
N ALA A 329 -2.48 3.81 -9.84
CA ALA A 329 -2.65 2.60 -10.64
C ALA A 329 -2.96 2.94 -12.10
N PHE A 330 -3.84 3.92 -12.33
CA PHE A 330 -4.14 4.40 -13.68
C PHE A 330 -2.90 5.00 -14.36
N ALA A 331 -2.16 5.87 -13.67
CA ALA A 331 -0.89 6.40 -14.16
C ALA A 331 0.12 5.30 -14.49
N ALA A 332 0.17 4.22 -13.70
CA ALA A 332 1.05 3.07 -13.93
C ALA A 332 0.58 2.14 -15.08
N GLY A 333 -0.63 2.33 -15.61
CA GLY A 333 -1.24 1.45 -16.61
C GLY A 333 -1.76 0.13 -16.02
N CYS A 334 -2.12 0.11 -14.74
CA CYS A 334 -2.59 -1.07 -14.01
C CYS A 334 -4.10 -1.00 -13.77
N GLU A 335 -4.79 -2.14 -13.92
CA GLU A 335 -6.20 -2.26 -13.55
C GLU A 335 -6.35 -2.35 -12.03
N VAL A 336 -7.37 -1.70 -11.45
CA VAL A 336 -7.65 -1.81 -10.01
C VAL A 336 -8.67 -2.92 -9.77
N PHE A 337 -8.30 -3.91 -8.96
CA PHE A 337 -9.20 -4.96 -8.48
C PHE A 337 -9.56 -4.71 -7.01
N GLU A 338 -10.85 -4.76 -6.71
CA GLU A 338 -11.39 -4.55 -5.36
C GLU A 338 -12.55 -5.53 -5.13
N ILE A 339 -12.60 -6.13 -3.95
CA ILE A 339 -13.70 -7.04 -3.60
C ILE A 339 -14.94 -6.27 -3.17
N LYS A 340 -16.12 -6.77 -3.55
CA LYS A 340 -17.41 -6.18 -3.17
C LYS A 340 -18.07 -7.08 -2.14
N LEU A 341 -18.05 -6.66 -0.87
CA LEU A 341 -18.70 -7.41 0.19
C LEU A 341 -20.23 -7.38 0.04
N SER A 342 -20.83 -8.56 -0.11
CA SER A 342 -22.28 -8.76 -0.01
C SER A 342 -22.67 -9.36 1.35
N ARG A 343 -23.97 -9.34 1.69
CA ARG A 343 -24.44 -10.06 2.89
C ARG A 343 -24.13 -11.55 2.76
N GLY A 344 -23.48 -12.14 3.76
CA GLY A 344 -23.05 -13.54 3.74
C GLY A 344 -21.73 -13.80 3.02
N TYR A 345 -20.96 -12.74 2.71
CA TYR A 345 -19.61 -12.89 2.15
C TYR A 345 -18.68 -13.61 3.12
N SER A 346 -18.07 -14.69 2.65
CA SER A 346 -17.27 -15.64 3.43
C SER A 346 -16.05 -16.11 2.63
N GLU A 347 -15.13 -16.84 3.27
CA GLU A 347 -13.88 -17.29 2.65
C GLU A 347 -14.04 -17.99 1.28
N PRO A 348 -15.04 -18.88 1.04
CA PRO A 348 -15.21 -19.50 -0.27
C PRO A 348 -15.47 -18.49 -1.39
N GLN A 349 -16.27 -17.46 -1.14
CA GLN A 349 -16.55 -16.42 -2.13
C GLN A 349 -15.31 -15.58 -2.40
N PHE A 350 -14.52 -15.31 -1.35
CA PHE A 350 -13.24 -14.62 -1.51
C PHE A 350 -12.24 -15.43 -2.34
N ARG A 351 -12.18 -16.76 -2.17
CA ARG A 351 -11.36 -17.63 -3.02
C ARG A 351 -11.79 -17.57 -4.49
N GLU A 352 -13.09 -17.52 -4.78
CA GLU A 352 -13.58 -17.35 -6.16
C GLU A 352 -13.21 -15.98 -6.76
N ASP A 353 -13.33 -14.89 -5.99
CA ASP A 353 -12.85 -13.57 -6.44
C ASP A 353 -11.33 -13.58 -6.71
N LEU A 354 -10.56 -14.28 -5.88
CA LEU A 354 -9.12 -14.45 -6.10
C LEU A 354 -8.82 -15.27 -7.37
N LYS A 355 -9.60 -16.31 -7.69
CA LYS A 355 -9.44 -17.03 -8.97
C LYS A 355 -9.62 -16.10 -10.17
N VAL A 356 -10.62 -15.22 -10.13
CA VAL A 356 -10.83 -14.19 -11.17
C VAL A 356 -9.61 -13.29 -11.28
N LEU A 357 -9.04 -12.84 -10.15
CA LEU A 357 -7.81 -12.05 -10.13
C LEU A 357 -6.63 -12.79 -10.78
N TYR A 358 -6.35 -14.04 -10.38
CA TYR A 358 -5.24 -14.83 -10.95
C TYR A 358 -5.41 -15.12 -12.44
N ASN A 359 -6.65 -15.30 -12.91
CA ASN A 359 -6.92 -15.44 -14.34
C ASN A 359 -6.58 -14.14 -15.11
N LYS A 360 -6.96 -12.97 -14.61
CA LYS A 360 -6.56 -11.68 -15.22
C LYS A 360 -5.04 -11.51 -15.28
N LEU A 361 -4.35 -11.88 -14.20
CA LEU A 361 -2.90 -11.73 -14.07
C LEU A 361 -2.13 -12.64 -15.02
N GLY A 362 -2.47 -13.93 -15.07
CA GLY A 362 -1.68 -14.93 -15.77
C GLY A 362 -2.20 -15.29 -17.16
N MET A 363 -3.53 -15.36 -17.36
CA MET A 363 -4.15 -15.71 -18.64
C MET A 363 -4.25 -14.49 -19.56
N GLU A 364 -4.80 -13.39 -19.05
CA GLU A 364 -4.96 -12.15 -19.83
C GLU A 364 -3.69 -11.29 -19.86
N ASN A 365 -2.68 -11.63 -19.03
CA ASN A 365 -1.43 -10.90 -18.88
C ASN A 365 -1.62 -9.40 -18.54
N LYS A 366 -2.62 -9.08 -17.73
CA LYS A 366 -2.88 -7.71 -17.27
C LYS A 366 -2.15 -7.44 -15.96
N LYS A 367 -1.56 -6.24 -15.83
CA LYS A 367 -1.05 -5.74 -14.55
C LYS A 367 -2.20 -5.26 -13.70
N VAL A 368 -2.28 -5.74 -12.46
CA VAL A 368 -3.41 -5.48 -11.57
C VAL A 368 -2.93 -5.03 -10.20
N VAL A 369 -3.51 -3.94 -9.71
CA VAL A 369 -3.40 -3.49 -8.33
C VAL A 369 -4.59 -4.05 -7.54
N PHE A 370 -4.32 -5.01 -6.65
CA PHE A 370 -5.32 -5.50 -5.72
C PHE A 370 -5.40 -4.58 -4.50
N MET A 371 -6.47 -3.78 -4.44
CA MET A 371 -6.72 -2.86 -3.34
C MET A 371 -7.58 -3.53 -2.26
N PHE A 372 -7.04 -3.60 -1.04
CA PHE A 372 -7.70 -4.24 0.09
C PHE A 372 -7.61 -3.35 1.34
N GLY A 373 -8.74 -2.97 1.93
CA GLY A 373 -8.78 -2.08 3.09
C GLY A 373 -9.48 -2.70 4.29
N ASP A 374 -9.46 -2.00 5.43
CA ASP A 374 -10.10 -2.48 6.67
C ASP A 374 -11.58 -2.87 6.48
N GLN A 375 -12.30 -2.11 5.64
CA GLN A 375 -13.70 -2.36 5.32
C GLN A 375 -13.93 -3.68 4.58
N HIS A 376 -12.90 -4.28 3.98
CA HIS A 376 -12.96 -5.55 3.26
C HIS A 376 -12.70 -6.76 4.19
N VAL A 377 -12.25 -6.54 5.43
CA VAL A 377 -11.98 -7.61 6.39
C VAL A 377 -13.28 -8.00 7.11
N ALA A 378 -14.07 -8.87 6.47
CA ALA A 378 -15.25 -9.47 7.09
C ALA A 378 -14.87 -10.54 8.14
N GLU A 379 -13.85 -11.35 7.83
CA GLU A 379 -13.31 -12.40 8.69
C GLU A 379 -11.79 -12.30 8.74
N GLU A 380 -11.18 -12.57 9.91
CA GLU A 380 -9.71 -12.49 10.07
C GLU A 380 -8.97 -13.52 9.18
N GLY A 381 -9.65 -14.59 8.75
CA GLY A 381 -9.11 -15.58 7.81
C GLY A 381 -8.74 -14.98 6.44
N PHE A 382 -9.31 -13.85 6.04
CA PHE A 382 -8.95 -13.21 4.77
C PHE A 382 -7.51 -12.71 4.78
N LEU A 383 -7.04 -12.24 5.94
CA LEU A 383 -5.67 -11.74 6.10
C LEU A 383 -4.64 -12.88 6.02
N GLU A 384 -5.02 -14.12 6.34
CA GLU A 384 -4.18 -15.29 6.10
C GLU A 384 -3.94 -15.49 4.60
N LEU A 385 -5.00 -15.38 3.79
CA LEU A 385 -4.89 -15.49 2.33
C LEU A 385 -4.04 -14.35 1.75
N ILE A 386 -4.25 -13.11 2.21
CA ILE A 386 -3.41 -11.96 1.82
C ILE A 386 -1.95 -12.17 2.20
N ASN A 387 -1.69 -12.67 3.42
CA ASN A 387 -0.33 -12.96 3.88
C ASN A 387 0.35 -13.97 2.95
N ASN A 388 -0.36 -15.03 2.53
CA ASN A 388 0.15 -16.00 1.57
C ASN A 388 0.42 -15.36 0.20
N ILE A 389 -0.45 -14.49 -0.31
CA ILE A 389 -0.19 -13.74 -1.55
C ILE A 389 1.12 -12.93 -1.43
N LEU A 390 1.32 -12.25 -0.31
CA LEU A 390 2.50 -11.43 -0.07
C LEU A 390 3.79 -12.26 0.11
N THR A 391 3.72 -13.47 0.68
CA THR A 391 4.90 -14.30 0.97
C THR A 391 5.23 -15.28 -0.15
N THR A 392 4.24 -16.02 -0.64
CA THR A 392 4.42 -17.09 -1.65
C THR A 392 4.00 -16.68 -3.05
N GLY A 393 3.32 -15.54 -3.22
CA GLY A 393 2.84 -15.06 -4.52
C GLY A 393 1.57 -15.76 -5.03
N MET A 394 1.06 -16.74 -4.29
CA MET A 394 -0.19 -17.44 -4.59
C MET A 394 -0.80 -18.07 -3.33
N VAL A 395 -2.14 -18.10 -3.27
CA VAL A 395 -2.87 -18.83 -2.23
C VAL A 395 -2.78 -20.35 -2.48
N PRO A 396 -2.37 -21.15 -1.48
CA PRO A 396 -2.34 -22.61 -1.62
C PRO A 396 -3.73 -23.21 -1.87
N ALA A 397 -3.77 -24.24 -2.74
CA ALA A 397 -4.99 -24.96 -3.11
C ALA A 397 -6.14 -24.01 -3.53
N LEU A 398 -5.81 -22.95 -4.29
CA LEU A 398 -6.80 -22.01 -4.81
C LEU A 398 -7.60 -22.61 -5.98
N PHE A 399 -6.91 -23.28 -6.90
CA PHE A 399 -7.50 -23.93 -8.07
C PHE A 399 -7.67 -25.43 -7.81
N ALA A 400 -8.79 -25.99 -8.28
CA ALA A 400 -8.95 -27.44 -8.36
C ALA A 400 -8.03 -28.04 -9.43
N ASP A 401 -7.75 -29.34 -9.36
CA ASP A 401 -6.85 -30.00 -10.31
C ASP A 401 -7.32 -29.85 -11.77
N GLU A 402 -8.63 -29.94 -12.03
CA GLU A 402 -9.22 -29.75 -13.35
C GLU A 402 -9.00 -28.32 -13.89
N GLU A 403 -9.19 -27.29 -13.05
CA GLU A 403 -8.95 -25.89 -13.39
C GLU A 403 -7.45 -25.66 -13.68
N ARG A 404 -6.58 -26.27 -12.86
CA ARG A 404 -5.13 -26.19 -13.02
C ARG A 404 -4.67 -26.80 -14.34
N GLU A 405 -5.22 -27.95 -14.73
CA GLU A 405 -4.90 -28.57 -16.03
C GLU A 405 -5.37 -27.70 -17.20
N GLY A 406 -6.53 -27.07 -17.10
CA GLY A 406 -7.02 -26.10 -18.09
C GLY A 406 -6.08 -24.91 -18.27
N ILE A 407 -5.64 -24.31 -17.16
CA ILE A 407 -4.70 -23.17 -17.18
C ILE A 407 -3.35 -23.59 -17.79
N VAL A 408 -2.79 -24.73 -17.35
CA VAL A 408 -1.52 -25.25 -17.87
C VAL A 408 -1.63 -25.53 -19.38
N GLY A 409 -2.75 -26.07 -19.84
CA GLY A 409 -3.00 -26.31 -21.27
C GLY A 409 -2.95 -25.02 -22.10
N ASN A 410 -3.59 -23.96 -21.61
CA ASN A 410 -3.69 -22.70 -22.34
C ASN A 410 -2.38 -21.89 -22.38
N ILE A 411 -1.58 -21.91 -21.30
CA ILE A 411 -0.33 -21.12 -21.19
C ILE A 411 0.88 -21.89 -21.73
N ARG A 412 0.72 -23.19 -22.03
CA ARG A 412 1.78 -24.10 -22.44
C ARG A 412 2.67 -23.55 -23.55
N ASP A 413 2.08 -23.06 -24.63
CA ASP A 413 2.81 -22.57 -25.80
C ASP A 413 3.58 -21.27 -25.51
N GLU A 414 2.99 -20.39 -24.71
CA GLU A 414 3.64 -19.15 -24.26
C GLU A 414 4.80 -19.46 -23.31
N ALA A 415 4.60 -20.37 -22.36
CA ALA A 415 5.63 -20.76 -21.39
C ALA A 415 6.84 -21.39 -22.09
N MET A 416 6.62 -22.28 -23.07
CA MET A 416 7.71 -22.89 -23.84
C MET A 416 8.48 -21.88 -24.68
N LYS A 417 7.81 -20.88 -25.26
CA LYS A 417 8.48 -19.77 -25.97
C LYS A 417 9.37 -18.94 -25.04
N ASN A 418 8.99 -18.79 -23.78
CA ASN A 418 9.75 -18.08 -22.76
C ASN A 418 10.76 -18.97 -22.00
N GLY A 419 11.07 -20.17 -22.51
CA GLY A 419 12.12 -21.04 -21.99
C GLY A 419 11.71 -21.99 -20.86
N ALA A 420 10.41 -22.12 -20.55
CA ALA A 420 9.94 -23.11 -19.59
C ALA A 420 10.02 -24.53 -20.17
N SER A 421 10.34 -25.51 -19.30
CA SER A 421 10.34 -26.92 -19.67
C SER A 421 8.91 -27.41 -19.99
N PRO A 422 8.73 -28.39 -20.90
CA PRO A 422 7.41 -28.95 -21.22
C PRO A 422 6.74 -29.72 -20.06
N ALA A 423 7.42 -29.87 -18.92
CA ALA A 423 6.85 -30.46 -17.72
C ALA A 423 5.72 -29.59 -17.14
N LYS A 424 4.60 -30.23 -16.74
CA LYS A 424 3.41 -29.53 -16.19
C LYS A 424 3.78 -28.61 -15.01
N GLU A 425 4.66 -29.07 -14.13
CA GLU A 425 5.08 -28.31 -12.96
C GLU A 425 5.92 -27.08 -13.33
N SER A 426 6.73 -27.17 -14.38
CA SER A 426 7.52 -26.04 -14.88
C SER A 426 6.61 -24.95 -15.46
N ILE A 427 5.57 -25.34 -16.21
CA ILE A 427 4.59 -24.42 -16.78
C ILE A 427 3.76 -23.77 -15.66
N TRP A 428 3.39 -24.53 -14.64
CA TRP A 428 2.70 -23.99 -13.46
C TRP A 428 3.55 -22.97 -12.70
N GLN A 429 4.86 -23.25 -12.53
CA GLN A 429 5.77 -22.30 -11.89
C GLN A 429 5.95 -21.01 -12.72
N TYR A 430 5.94 -21.13 -14.05
CA TYR A 430 5.91 -19.97 -14.95
C TYR A 430 4.65 -19.14 -14.72
N PHE A 431 3.47 -19.78 -14.63
CA PHE A 431 2.21 -19.08 -14.30
C PHE A 431 2.26 -18.34 -12.96
N ILE A 432 2.75 -18.98 -11.89
CA ILE A 432 2.89 -18.32 -10.57
C ILE A 432 3.83 -17.10 -10.67
N THR A 433 4.95 -17.26 -11.37
CA THR A 433 5.94 -16.18 -11.55
C THR A 433 5.35 -15.02 -12.32
N LYS A 434 4.64 -15.30 -13.43
CA LYS A 434 3.91 -14.31 -14.23
C LYS A 434 2.87 -13.57 -13.41
N CYS A 435 2.05 -14.29 -12.65
CA CYS A 435 1.06 -13.69 -11.74
C CYS A 435 1.71 -12.80 -10.68
N SER A 436 2.83 -13.23 -10.10
CA SER A 436 3.54 -12.47 -9.06
C SER A 436 4.16 -11.18 -9.58
N VAL A 437 4.60 -11.14 -10.84
CA VAL A 437 5.16 -9.93 -11.48
C VAL A 437 4.06 -8.94 -11.83
N ASN A 438 2.90 -9.44 -12.26
CA ASN A 438 1.76 -8.60 -12.65
C ASN A 438 0.89 -8.13 -11.49
N LEU A 439 1.09 -8.65 -10.28
CA LEU A 439 0.27 -8.36 -9.10
C LEU A 439 0.97 -7.40 -8.15
N HIS A 440 0.27 -6.31 -7.82
CA HIS A 440 0.65 -5.38 -6.75
C HIS A 440 -0.46 -5.34 -5.70
N VAL A 441 -0.16 -5.69 -4.45
CA VAL A 441 -1.12 -5.62 -3.35
C VAL A 441 -0.97 -4.29 -2.63
N VAL A 442 -2.05 -3.52 -2.54
CA VAL A 442 -2.10 -2.25 -1.81
C VAL A 442 -3.10 -2.35 -0.67
N LEU A 443 -2.56 -2.32 0.56
CA LEU A 443 -3.31 -2.45 1.79
C LEU A 443 -3.63 -1.06 2.36
N CYS A 444 -4.91 -0.73 2.48
CA CYS A 444 -5.37 0.55 3.02
C CYS A 444 -5.90 0.37 4.45
N MET A 445 -5.03 0.53 5.46
CA MET A 445 -5.35 0.24 6.85
C MET A 445 -5.40 1.50 7.72
N SER A 446 -6.19 1.45 8.78
CA SER A 446 -6.31 2.49 9.79
C SER A 446 -5.39 2.20 10.98
N PRO A 447 -4.59 3.19 11.45
CA PRO A 447 -3.79 3.04 12.66
C PRO A 447 -4.62 3.18 13.94
N THR A 448 -5.93 3.45 13.84
CA THR A 448 -6.78 3.68 15.01
C THR A 448 -6.97 2.40 15.83
N GLY A 449 -6.56 2.46 17.11
CA GLY A 449 -6.69 1.35 18.04
C GLY A 449 -5.60 0.29 17.88
N ASP A 450 -5.82 -0.88 18.47
CA ASP A 450 -4.82 -1.95 18.56
C ASP A 450 -4.96 -3.03 17.48
N THR A 451 -5.98 -2.92 16.62
CA THR A 451 -6.34 -3.92 15.61
C THR A 451 -5.23 -4.10 14.58
N LEU A 452 -4.72 -3.01 14.00
CA LEU A 452 -3.65 -3.07 12.99
C LEU A 452 -2.37 -3.69 13.57
N ARG A 453 -1.98 -3.30 14.79
CA ARG A 453 -0.83 -3.89 15.49
C ARG A 453 -1.00 -5.39 15.67
N THR A 454 -2.18 -5.82 16.10
CA THR A 454 -2.48 -7.24 16.32
C THR A 454 -2.45 -8.03 15.01
N ARG A 455 -3.02 -7.49 13.94
CA ARG A 455 -2.99 -8.09 12.59
C ARG A 455 -1.57 -8.23 12.07
N CYS A 456 -0.76 -7.18 12.16
CA CYS A 456 0.63 -7.22 11.71
C CYS A 456 1.50 -8.20 12.50
N ARG A 457 1.20 -8.41 13.79
CA ARG A 457 1.87 -9.43 14.61
C ARG A 457 1.47 -10.84 14.19
N ASN A 458 0.18 -11.07 13.92
CA ASN A 458 -0.33 -12.38 13.51
C ASN A 458 0.08 -12.72 12.06
N PHE A 459 0.20 -11.70 11.20
CA PHE A 459 0.47 -11.81 9.77
C PHE A 459 1.69 -10.95 9.39
N PRO A 460 2.92 -11.43 9.65
CA PRO A 460 4.15 -10.64 9.49
C PRO A 460 4.46 -10.27 8.03
N GLY A 461 3.88 -10.98 7.04
CA GLY A 461 4.02 -10.65 5.62
C GLY A 461 3.51 -9.26 5.28
N LEU A 462 2.53 -8.74 6.04
CA LEU A 462 1.98 -7.39 5.85
C LEU A 462 3.03 -6.28 6.05
N ILE A 463 3.97 -6.46 6.99
CA ILE A 463 5.06 -5.51 7.24
C ILE A 463 6.29 -5.86 6.40
N ASN A 464 6.65 -7.14 6.36
CA ASN A 464 7.91 -7.57 5.78
C ASN A 464 7.96 -7.40 4.25
N ASN A 465 6.84 -7.65 3.58
CA ASN A 465 6.79 -7.74 2.11
C ASN A 465 6.11 -6.54 1.46
N ALA A 466 5.63 -5.57 2.25
CA ALA A 466 5.09 -4.31 1.76
C ALA A 466 5.97 -3.11 2.14
N ILE A 467 5.98 -2.08 1.30
CA ILE A 467 6.54 -0.76 1.61
C ILE A 467 5.46 0.01 2.38
N ILE A 468 5.84 0.57 3.52
CA ILE A 468 4.91 1.26 4.41
C ILE A 468 4.95 2.75 4.12
N ASP A 469 3.79 3.33 3.85
CA ASP A 469 3.64 4.78 3.70
C ASP A 469 2.61 5.29 4.72
N TRP A 470 3.04 6.22 5.57
CA TRP A 470 2.23 6.73 6.67
C TRP A 470 1.60 8.07 6.32
N PHE A 471 0.28 8.08 6.20
CA PHE A 471 -0.55 9.26 5.99
C PHE A 471 -0.78 9.96 7.32
N LEU A 472 -0.01 11.02 7.54
CA LEU A 472 -0.16 11.90 8.70
C LEU A 472 -1.42 12.78 8.56
N PRO A 473 -1.89 13.39 9.68
CA PRO A 473 -2.94 14.42 9.63
C PRO A 473 -2.58 15.54 8.65
N TRP A 474 -3.58 16.10 7.98
CA TRP A 474 -3.38 17.14 6.98
C TRP A 474 -2.80 18.41 7.62
N PRO A 475 -1.71 18.98 7.06
CA PRO A 475 -1.21 20.26 7.52
C PRO A 475 -2.19 21.40 7.18
N GLU A 476 -1.96 22.56 7.78
CA GLU A 476 -2.78 23.76 7.56
C GLU A 476 -2.91 24.12 6.07
N GLN A 477 -1.82 24.00 5.32
CA GLN A 477 -1.78 24.29 3.88
C GLN A 477 -2.70 23.35 3.08
N ALA A 478 -2.74 22.07 3.43
CA ALA A 478 -3.63 21.10 2.81
C ALA A 478 -5.10 21.41 3.11
N LEU A 479 -5.43 21.73 4.37
CA LEU A 479 -6.78 22.15 4.76
C LEU A 479 -7.22 23.41 4.00
N TYR A 480 -6.31 24.38 3.84
CA TYR A 480 -6.54 25.61 3.09
C TYR A 480 -6.78 25.34 1.59
N ALA A 481 -5.96 24.51 0.96
CA ALA A 481 -6.09 24.17 -0.46
C ALA A 481 -7.42 23.45 -0.75
N VAL A 482 -7.77 22.48 0.11
CA VAL A 482 -9.02 21.70 -0.01
C VAL A 482 -10.24 22.61 0.16
N SER A 483 -10.29 23.44 1.20
CA SER A 483 -11.40 24.35 1.43
C SER A 483 -11.52 25.44 0.36
N THR A 484 -10.39 25.96 -0.14
CA THR A 484 -10.40 26.94 -1.24
C THR A 484 -11.02 26.33 -2.48
N THR A 485 -10.64 25.11 -2.86
CA THR A 485 -11.16 24.42 -4.05
C THR A 485 -12.65 24.08 -3.89
N LEU A 486 -13.03 23.46 -2.77
CA LEU A 486 -14.42 23.07 -2.51
C LEU A 486 -15.38 24.26 -2.38
N LEU A 487 -14.92 25.39 -1.84
CA LEU A 487 -15.73 26.62 -1.75
C LEU A 487 -15.73 27.43 -3.06
N ALA A 488 -14.74 27.21 -3.93
CA ALA A 488 -14.64 27.90 -5.22
C ALA A 488 -15.51 27.26 -6.30
N GLU A 489 -15.70 25.94 -6.28
CA GLU A 489 -16.22 25.19 -7.43
C GLU A 489 -17.62 25.61 -7.91
N ASP A 490 -18.56 26.07 -7.07
CA ASP A 490 -19.93 26.35 -7.56
C ASP A 490 -20.76 27.34 -6.70
N ASN A 491 -20.13 28.19 -5.89
CA ASN A 491 -20.88 28.94 -4.87
C ASN A 491 -21.09 30.42 -5.21
N GLU A 492 -22.17 30.72 -5.92
CA GLU A 492 -22.68 32.10 -6.14
C GLU A 492 -23.03 32.81 -4.83
N PHE A 493 -23.36 32.04 -3.80
CA PHE A 493 -23.85 32.56 -2.52
C PHE A 493 -22.76 33.15 -1.62
N ILE A 494 -21.47 32.90 -1.91
CA ILE A 494 -20.35 33.42 -1.11
C ILE A 494 -19.64 34.51 -1.92
N PRO A 495 -19.76 35.79 -1.52
CA PRO A 495 -19.02 36.86 -2.17
C PRO A 495 -17.51 36.62 -2.11
N LYS A 496 -16.82 36.93 -3.21
CA LYS A 496 -15.37 36.69 -3.36
C LYS A 496 -14.55 37.34 -2.24
N GLU A 497 -14.96 38.51 -1.78
CA GLU A 497 -14.30 39.29 -0.71
C GLU A 497 -14.22 38.54 0.62
N TYR A 498 -15.28 37.82 1.00
CA TYR A 498 -15.34 37.11 2.29
C TYR A 498 -14.80 35.68 2.22
N ARG A 499 -14.52 35.16 1.03
CA ARG A 499 -14.15 33.76 0.81
C ARG A 499 -12.88 33.37 1.57
N GLN A 500 -11.84 34.21 1.50
CA GLN A 500 -10.58 33.95 2.19
C GLN A 500 -10.75 33.93 3.73
N GLY A 501 -11.58 34.84 4.26
CA GLY A 501 -11.89 34.86 5.69
C GLY A 501 -12.63 33.61 6.15
N ILE A 502 -13.60 33.14 5.35
CA ILE A 502 -14.36 31.90 5.63
C ILE A 502 -13.44 30.68 5.59
N VAL A 503 -12.60 30.56 4.55
CA VAL A 503 -11.59 29.50 4.43
C VAL A 503 -10.71 29.44 5.67
N THR A 504 -10.12 30.58 6.05
CA THR A 504 -9.23 30.67 7.22
C THR A 504 -9.95 30.28 8.50
N HIS A 505 -11.20 30.72 8.68
CA HIS A 505 -12.01 30.34 9.83
C HIS A 505 -12.28 28.82 9.86
N MET A 506 -12.63 28.21 8.74
CA MET A 506 -12.91 26.77 8.68
C MET A 506 -11.69 25.92 9.04
N VAL A 507 -10.50 26.33 8.58
CA VAL A 507 -9.22 25.70 8.95
C VAL A 507 -8.98 25.83 10.45
N MET A 508 -9.13 27.03 11.00
CA MET A 508 -8.98 27.29 12.44
C MET A 508 -9.94 26.44 13.28
N VAL A 509 -11.22 26.32 12.88
CA VAL A 509 -12.18 25.46 13.59
C VAL A 509 -11.71 24.01 13.62
N HIS A 510 -11.25 23.47 12.48
CA HIS A 510 -10.78 22.08 12.42
C HIS A 510 -9.60 21.83 13.35
N GLN A 511 -8.57 22.68 13.30
CA GLN A 511 -7.40 22.60 14.18
C GLN A 511 -7.77 22.75 15.66
N SER A 512 -8.73 23.62 15.99
CA SER A 512 -9.20 23.76 17.37
C SER A 512 -9.83 22.47 17.90
N VAL A 513 -10.57 21.72 17.06
CA VAL A 513 -11.19 20.45 17.44
C VAL A 513 -10.14 19.38 17.71
N GLU A 514 -9.02 19.36 16.97
CA GLU A 514 -7.89 18.47 17.26
C GLU A 514 -7.31 18.76 18.64
N HIS A 515 -7.03 20.03 18.93
CA HIS A 515 -6.51 20.46 20.23
C HIS A 515 -7.45 20.09 21.39
N TYR A 516 -8.76 20.34 21.23
CA TYR A 516 -9.75 19.96 22.24
C TYR A 516 -9.93 18.44 22.38
N SER A 517 -9.76 17.68 21.29
CA SER A 517 -9.82 16.21 21.33
C SER A 517 -8.67 15.62 22.16
N GLU A 518 -7.47 16.20 22.07
CA GLU A 518 -6.36 15.82 22.95
C GLU A 518 -6.64 16.12 24.42
N GLN A 519 -7.18 17.32 24.71
CA GLN A 519 -7.56 17.68 26.08
C GLN A 519 -8.66 16.77 26.62
N PHE A 520 -9.64 16.42 25.79
CA PHE A 520 -10.74 15.53 26.14
C PHE A 520 -10.23 14.13 26.48
N ALA A 521 -9.29 13.59 25.69
CA ALA A 521 -8.63 12.33 25.97
C ALA A 521 -7.85 12.37 27.30
N LYS A 522 -7.10 13.44 27.55
CA LYS A 522 -6.34 13.62 28.81
C LYS A 522 -7.26 13.71 30.04
N LYS A 523 -8.39 14.42 29.94
CA LYS A 523 -9.30 14.67 31.07
C LYS A 523 -10.25 13.50 31.34
N LEU A 524 -10.86 12.93 30.31
CA LEU A 524 -11.94 11.94 30.44
C LEU A 524 -11.53 10.52 30.04
N ARG A 525 -10.30 10.31 29.56
CA ARG A 525 -9.79 9.01 29.06
C ARG A 525 -10.68 8.41 27.96
N ARG A 526 -11.36 9.26 27.20
CA ARG A 526 -12.17 8.88 26.03
C ARG A 526 -11.55 9.52 24.80
N HIS A 527 -11.36 8.75 23.74
CA HIS A 527 -10.76 9.22 22.51
C HIS A 527 -11.83 9.63 21.51
N ASN A 528 -11.69 10.84 20.97
CA ASN A 528 -12.36 11.29 19.75
C ASN A 528 -11.28 11.46 18.69
N PHE A 529 -11.57 11.02 17.47
CA PHE A 529 -10.64 11.13 16.34
C PHE A 529 -11.16 12.17 15.37
N THR A 530 -10.38 13.23 15.19
CA THR A 530 -10.57 14.17 14.09
C THR A 530 -9.96 13.57 12.83
N THR A 531 -10.72 13.55 11.75
CA THR A 531 -10.26 12.97 10.47
C THR A 531 -10.48 13.95 9.33
N PRO A 532 -9.69 13.87 8.24
CA PRO A 532 -9.96 14.63 7.02
C PRO A 532 -11.38 14.42 6.48
N LYS A 533 -11.96 13.23 6.67
CA LYS A 533 -13.37 12.98 6.33
C LYS A 533 -14.31 13.90 7.10
N ASN A 534 -14.10 14.07 8.41
CA ASN A 534 -14.92 14.98 9.22
C ASN A 534 -14.80 16.43 8.70
N TYR A 535 -13.63 16.84 8.20
CA TYR A 535 -13.44 18.16 7.58
C TYR A 535 -14.23 18.31 6.28
N LEU A 536 -14.14 17.31 5.38
CA LEU A 536 -14.90 17.29 4.13
C LEU A 536 -16.41 17.27 4.38
N ASP A 537 -16.87 16.48 5.36
CA ASP A 537 -18.27 16.41 5.77
C ASP A 537 -18.74 17.76 6.37
N TYR A 538 -17.88 18.44 7.13
CA TYR A 538 -18.13 19.78 7.64
C TYR A 538 -18.33 20.80 6.51
N LEU A 539 -17.40 20.85 5.54
CA LEU A 539 -17.51 21.73 4.38
C LEU A 539 -18.77 21.44 3.56
N THR A 540 -19.04 20.18 3.28
CA THR A 540 -20.21 19.74 2.51
C THR A 540 -21.52 20.10 3.23
N THR A 541 -21.57 19.92 4.55
CA THR A 541 -22.74 20.27 5.36
C THR A 541 -22.97 21.78 5.40
N TYR A 542 -21.90 22.56 5.51
CA TYR A 542 -21.97 24.02 5.44
C TYR A 542 -22.54 24.49 4.10
N LEU A 543 -22.03 23.95 2.98
CA LEU A 543 -22.52 24.28 1.63
C LEU A 543 -24.01 23.96 1.46
N LYS A 544 -24.43 22.75 1.85
CA LYS A 544 -25.84 22.33 1.80
C LYS A 544 -26.75 23.22 2.66
N LEU A 545 -26.27 23.62 3.84
CA LEU A 545 -27.02 24.49 4.74
C LEU A 545 -27.17 25.90 4.16
N LEU A 546 -26.10 26.44 3.58
CA LEU A 546 -26.08 27.75 2.95
C LEU A 546 -27.06 27.80 1.79
N GLU A 547 -27.00 26.82 0.89
CA GLU A 547 -27.91 26.72 -0.25
C GLU A 547 -29.38 26.66 0.21
N ARG A 548 -29.68 25.79 1.19
CA ARG A 548 -31.03 25.67 1.74
C ARG A 548 -31.53 26.98 2.34
N LYS A 549 -30.71 27.65 3.15
CA LYS A 549 -31.09 28.90 3.81
C LYS A 549 -31.25 30.06 2.84
N ASN A 550 -30.44 30.13 1.79
CA ASN A 550 -30.63 31.12 0.74
C ASN A 550 -31.91 30.89 -0.05
N LYS A 551 -32.25 29.64 -0.39
CA LYS A 551 -33.55 29.31 -1.01
C LYS A 551 -34.73 29.70 -0.12
N GLU A 552 -34.64 29.45 1.19
CA GLU A 552 -35.67 29.87 2.17
C GLU A 552 -35.80 31.42 2.20
N ASN A 553 -34.68 32.15 2.22
CA ASN A 553 -34.68 33.62 2.24
C ASN A 553 -35.22 34.22 0.93
N LEU A 554 -34.81 33.70 -0.22
CA LEU A 554 -35.31 34.14 -1.53
C LEU A 554 -36.82 33.92 -1.64
N ALA A 555 -37.33 32.78 -1.16
CA ALA A 555 -38.77 32.53 -1.14
C ALA A 555 -39.52 33.51 -0.22
N GLN A 556 -38.94 33.91 0.91
CA GLN A 556 -39.53 34.94 1.78
C GLN A 556 -39.49 36.33 1.14
N GLN A 557 -38.39 36.69 0.48
CA GLN A 557 -38.27 37.95 -0.26
C GLN A 557 -39.29 38.05 -1.39
N GLN A 558 -39.48 36.97 -2.18
CA GLN A 558 -40.49 36.94 -3.25
C GLN A 558 -41.91 37.07 -2.69
N ARG A 559 -42.22 36.43 -1.56
CA ARG A 559 -43.52 36.60 -0.90
C ARG A 559 -43.74 38.03 -0.42
N LEU A 560 -42.72 38.65 0.15
CA LEU A 560 -42.79 40.04 0.61
C LEU A 560 -42.95 41.00 -0.57
N ALA A 561 -42.19 40.80 -1.65
CA ALA A 561 -42.29 41.59 -2.88
C ALA A 561 -43.69 41.51 -3.50
N GLY A 562 -44.24 40.30 -3.65
CA GLY A 562 -45.62 40.13 -4.12
C GLY A 562 -46.68 40.69 -3.16
N GLY A 563 -46.39 40.74 -1.86
CA GLY A 563 -47.22 41.44 -0.88
C GLY A 563 -47.18 42.96 -1.05
N LEU A 564 -45.99 43.53 -1.26
CA LEU A 564 -45.78 44.96 -1.50
C LEU A 564 -46.43 45.42 -2.81
N GLU A 565 -46.31 44.64 -3.88
CA GLU A 565 -46.95 44.92 -5.18
C GLU A 565 -48.47 45.01 -5.04
N LYS A 566 -49.10 44.08 -4.31
CA LYS A 566 -50.54 44.15 -4.02
C LYS A 566 -50.95 45.36 -3.18
N ILE A 567 -50.09 45.79 -2.24
CA ILE A 567 -50.34 46.99 -1.44
C ILE A 567 -50.25 48.24 -2.33
N ASP A 568 -49.27 48.30 -3.22
CA ASP A 568 -49.11 49.41 -4.17
C ASP A 568 -50.28 49.47 -5.16
N GLU A 569 -50.70 48.34 -5.72
CA GLU A 569 -51.90 48.22 -6.55
C GLU A 569 -53.16 48.72 -5.81
N ALA A 570 -53.35 48.30 -4.56
CA ALA A 570 -54.47 48.76 -3.74
C ALA A 570 -54.40 50.27 -3.45
N GLN A 571 -53.20 50.81 -3.24
CA GLN A 571 -53.00 52.24 -3.01
C GLN A 571 -53.29 53.07 -4.28
N ILE A 572 -52.92 52.57 -5.47
CA ILE A 572 -53.26 53.17 -6.76
C ILE A 572 -54.78 53.15 -6.97
N GLN A 573 -55.43 52.02 -6.70
CA GLN A 573 -56.89 51.89 -6.81
C GLN A 573 -57.64 52.83 -5.86
N LEU A 574 -57.18 52.97 -4.61
CA LEU A 574 -57.75 53.92 -3.65
C LEU A 574 -57.61 55.38 -4.12
N LYS A 575 -56.45 55.76 -4.67
CA LYS A 575 -56.25 57.09 -5.24
C LYS A 575 -57.18 57.38 -6.42
N ASP A 576 -57.40 56.39 -7.30
CA ASP A 576 -58.34 56.54 -8.42
C ASP A 576 -59.80 56.66 -7.95
N LEU A 577 -60.18 55.89 -6.92
CA LEU A 577 -61.49 56.00 -6.27
C LEU A 577 -61.71 57.36 -5.60
N ASP A 578 -60.73 57.87 -4.85
CA ASP A 578 -60.78 59.20 -4.23
C ASP A 578 -60.88 60.32 -5.27
N ALA A 579 -60.15 60.20 -6.38
CA ALA A 579 -60.23 61.16 -7.49
C ALA A 579 -61.63 61.15 -8.14
N ARG A 580 -62.23 59.97 -8.36
CA ARG A 580 -63.61 59.85 -8.87
C ARG A 580 -64.65 60.42 -7.90
N LEU A 581 -64.46 60.19 -6.60
CA LEU A 581 -65.33 60.74 -5.54
C LEU A 581 -65.26 62.27 -5.46
N GLN A 582 -64.09 62.88 -5.70
CA GLN A 582 -63.95 64.33 -5.75
C GLN A 582 -64.63 64.97 -6.97
N VAL A 583 -64.74 64.26 -8.10
CA VAL A 583 -65.45 64.73 -9.30
C VAL A 583 -66.98 64.60 -9.16
N GLN A 584 -67.46 63.71 -8.29
CA GLN A 584 -68.90 63.54 -8.01
C GLN A 584 -69.45 64.48 -6.94
N ARG A 585 -68.60 65.24 -6.25
CA ARG A 585 -68.98 66.36 -5.39
C ARG A 585 -68.94 67.66 -6.18
#